data_AF-A0A932UV17-F1
#
_entry.id   AF-A0A932UV17-F1
#
_cell.length_a   1.000
_cell.length_b   1.000
_cell.length_c   1.000
_cell.angle_alpha   90.00
_cell.angle_beta   90.00
_cell.angle_gamma   90.00
#
_symmetry.space_group_name_H-M   'P 1'
#
loop_
_entity.id
_entity.type
_entity.pdbx_description
1 polymer ?
#
loop_
_entity_poly.entity_id
_entity_poly.type
_entity_poly.pdbx_seq_one_letter_code
_entity_poly.pdbx_strand_id
1 'polypeptide(L)'
;MEALVKADALCDGGDLGCGELLILLMKRMKELQPGQVLLALTTDPGAVEDLPAWCRMTENDLVATVQAEDHTRYFIRRSSQVERNLAADAAKARAYRWMARVRGMGGVQAKAFVRNHAFLVGQPASFAASDEAPSAVEYLLAGLGGCLAVGFQIRASRRGIRVEAVEVSLKGAIDNILVFLGMAEEGHPGFSRIEGSLYVKADADEAALREIWCETLARSPVANSLRQAVELDVALSIVS
;
A
#
# COMPACT_ATOMS: atom_id res chain seq x y z
N MET A 1 -44.56 -16.88 -20.23
CA MET A 1 -44.59 -16.20 -18.92
C MET A 1 -43.15 -15.86 -18.58
N GLU A 2 -42.67 -14.71 -19.06
CA GLU A 2 -41.30 -14.24 -18.81
C GLU A 2 -41.16 -13.91 -17.33
N ALA A 3 -40.15 -14.48 -16.68
CA ALA A 3 -39.83 -14.12 -15.29
C ALA A 3 -39.41 -12.64 -15.27
N LEU A 4 -40.23 -11.79 -14.63
CA LEU A 4 -39.90 -10.38 -14.44
C LEU A 4 -38.63 -10.29 -13.57
N VAL A 5 -37.48 -10.04 -14.21
CA VAL A 5 -36.26 -9.68 -13.48
C VAL A 5 -36.47 -8.29 -12.90
N LYS A 6 -36.57 -8.20 -11.57
CA LYS A 6 -36.69 -6.91 -10.88
C LYS A 6 -35.34 -6.21 -10.89
N ALA A 7 -35.31 -4.95 -11.32
CA ALA A 7 -34.14 -4.09 -11.23
C ALA A 7 -34.15 -3.27 -9.93
N ASP A 8 -32.97 -3.08 -9.35
CA ASP A 8 -32.76 -2.25 -8.15
C ASP A 8 -32.31 -0.83 -8.50
N ALA A 9 -31.72 -0.64 -9.69
CA ALA A 9 -31.38 0.67 -10.23
C ALA A 9 -31.52 0.70 -11.76
N LEU A 10 -31.65 1.91 -12.30
CA LEU A 10 -31.75 2.18 -13.74
C LEU A 10 -30.54 3.00 -14.20
N CYS A 11 -29.96 2.58 -15.32
CA CYS A 11 -28.96 3.30 -16.09
C CYS A 11 -29.51 3.52 -17.50
N ASP A 12 -30.01 4.72 -17.77
CA ASP A 12 -30.45 5.09 -19.11
C ASP A 12 -29.26 5.63 -19.91
N GLY A 13 -28.81 4.83 -20.86
CA GLY A 13 -27.71 5.15 -21.75
C GLY A 13 -28.13 5.78 -23.07
N GLY A 14 -29.44 5.88 -23.37
CA GLY A 14 -29.95 6.51 -24.59
C GLY A 14 -29.19 6.12 -25.86
N ASP A 15 -28.79 7.15 -26.62
CA ASP A 15 -28.02 7.12 -27.86
C ASP A 15 -26.49 7.27 -27.66
N LEU A 16 -26.01 7.13 -26.42
CA LEU A 16 -24.57 7.19 -26.11
C LEU A 16 -23.83 6.07 -26.84
N GLY A 17 -22.68 6.40 -27.44
CA GLY A 17 -21.82 5.41 -28.06
C GLY A 17 -21.12 4.51 -27.03
N CYS A 18 -20.64 3.36 -27.51
CA CYS A 18 -20.01 2.28 -26.73
C CYS A 18 -19.09 2.74 -25.57
N GLY A 19 -18.19 3.71 -25.82
CA GLY A 19 -17.25 4.19 -24.80
C GLY A 19 -17.90 4.97 -23.64
N GLU A 20 -18.89 5.82 -23.93
CA GLU A 20 -19.57 6.65 -22.94
C GLU A 20 -20.56 5.83 -22.12
N LEU A 21 -21.24 4.89 -22.78
CA LEU A 21 -22.13 3.92 -22.14
C LEU A 21 -21.40 3.09 -21.08
N LEU A 22 -20.22 2.56 -21.39
CA LEU A 22 -19.43 1.76 -20.44
C LEU A 22 -18.99 2.56 -19.21
N ILE A 23 -18.57 3.82 -19.38
CA ILE A 23 -18.17 4.67 -18.26
C ILE A 23 -19.37 4.93 -17.34
N LEU A 24 -20.54 5.22 -17.91
CA LEU A 24 -21.77 5.44 -17.16
C LEU A 24 -22.18 4.17 -16.37
N LEU A 25 -22.12 3.02 -17.02
CA LEU A 25 -22.40 1.72 -16.39
C LEU A 25 -21.41 1.39 -15.28
N MET A 26 -20.11 1.62 -15.48
CA MET A 26 -19.09 1.45 -14.45
C MET A 26 -19.38 2.31 -13.22
N LYS A 27 -19.81 3.56 -13.41
CA LYS A 27 -20.15 4.46 -12.30
C LYS A 27 -21.38 3.96 -11.55
N ARG A 28 -22.45 3.60 -12.25
CA ARG A 28 -23.69 3.10 -11.62
C ARG A 28 -23.52 1.75 -10.94
N MET A 29 -22.73 0.84 -11.52
CA MET A 29 -22.45 -0.45 -10.88
C MET A 29 -21.67 -0.32 -9.57
N LYS A 30 -20.86 0.73 -9.38
CA LYS A 30 -20.16 0.98 -8.11
C LYS A 30 -21.10 1.45 -6.98
N GLU A 31 -22.26 1.99 -7.32
CA GLU A 31 -23.26 2.46 -6.34
C GLU A 31 -24.14 1.33 -5.82
N LEU A 32 -24.12 0.16 -6.47
CA LEU A 32 -24.91 -1.01 -6.12
C LEU A 32 -24.21 -1.91 -5.11
N GLN A 33 -25.00 -2.50 -4.21
CA GLN A 33 -24.55 -3.56 -3.33
C GLN A 33 -24.45 -4.89 -4.11
N PRO A 34 -23.56 -5.81 -3.71
CA PRO A 34 -23.52 -7.13 -4.31
C PRO A 34 -24.87 -7.85 -4.26
N GLY A 35 -25.24 -8.47 -5.38
CA GLY A 35 -26.54 -9.12 -5.58
C GLY A 35 -27.62 -8.22 -6.16
N GLN A 36 -27.47 -6.89 -6.11
CA GLN A 36 -28.41 -5.97 -6.74
C GLN A 36 -28.25 -5.94 -8.27
N VAL A 37 -29.36 -5.67 -8.95
CA VAL A 37 -29.45 -5.69 -10.42
C VAL A 37 -29.59 -4.27 -10.97
N LEU A 38 -28.66 -3.88 -11.84
CA LEU A 38 -28.77 -2.70 -12.68
C LEU A 38 -29.53 -3.05 -13.95
N LEU A 39 -30.56 -2.26 -14.29
CA LEU A 39 -31.15 -2.24 -15.62
C LEU A 39 -30.42 -1.18 -16.45
N ALA A 40 -29.76 -1.59 -17.53
CA ALA A 40 -29.18 -0.70 -18.52
C ALA A 40 -30.08 -0.63 -19.76
N LEU A 41 -30.44 0.58 -20.18
CA LEU A 41 -31.16 0.84 -21.43
C LEU A 41 -30.20 1.47 -22.43
N THR A 42 -30.17 0.97 -23.67
CA THR A 42 -29.32 1.56 -24.71
C THR A 42 -29.83 1.23 -26.11
N THR A 43 -29.64 2.16 -27.04
CA THR A 43 -29.85 1.96 -28.49
C THR A 43 -28.57 1.64 -29.24
N ASP A 44 -27.41 1.59 -28.55
CA ASP A 44 -26.12 1.33 -29.16
C ASP A 44 -26.07 -0.10 -29.73
N PRO A 45 -25.88 -0.27 -31.06
CA PRO A 45 -25.76 -1.59 -31.65
C PRO A 45 -24.52 -2.35 -31.16
N GLY A 46 -23.45 -1.65 -30.72
CA GLY A 46 -22.24 -2.27 -30.18
C GLY A 46 -22.45 -2.96 -28.83
N ALA A 47 -23.42 -2.49 -28.04
CA ALA A 47 -23.70 -2.99 -26.70
C ALA A 47 -24.05 -4.50 -26.67
N VAL A 48 -24.55 -5.06 -27.78
CA VAL A 48 -24.90 -6.48 -27.92
C VAL A 48 -23.67 -7.38 -27.73
N GLU A 49 -22.50 -6.94 -28.19
CA GLU A 49 -21.24 -7.68 -28.03
C GLU A 49 -20.47 -7.23 -26.78
N ASP A 50 -20.44 -5.91 -26.54
CA ASP A 50 -19.59 -5.30 -25.53
C ASP A 50 -20.09 -5.54 -24.10
N LEU A 51 -21.40 -5.47 -23.84
CA LEU A 51 -21.92 -5.64 -22.47
C LEU A 51 -21.75 -7.07 -21.94
N PRO A 52 -22.04 -8.14 -22.70
CA PRO A 52 -21.71 -9.49 -22.27
C PRO A 52 -20.21 -9.68 -22.01
N ALA A 53 -19.33 -9.13 -22.86
CA ALA A 53 -17.89 -9.21 -22.68
C ALA A 53 -17.44 -8.47 -21.42
N TRP A 54 -17.93 -7.25 -21.23
CA TRP A 54 -17.65 -6.43 -20.06
C TRP A 54 -18.14 -7.09 -18.77
N CYS A 55 -19.35 -7.67 -18.76
CA CYS A 55 -19.87 -8.44 -17.62
C CYS A 55 -18.93 -9.60 -17.25
N ARG A 56 -18.46 -10.39 -18.24
CA ARG A 56 -17.47 -11.46 -18.01
C ARG A 56 -16.15 -10.92 -17.44
N MET A 57 -15.60 -9.85 -18.03
CA MET A 57 -14.33 -9.25 -17.59
C MET A 57 -14.41 -8.62 -16.20
N THR A 58 -15.58 -8.11 -15.82
CA THR A 58 -15.83 -7.49 -14.51
C THR A 58 -16.46 -8.45 -13.51
N GLU A 59 -16.61 -9.72 -13.89
CA GLU A 59 -17.23 -10.80 -13.13
C GLU A 59 -18.67 -10.48 -12.65
N ASN A 60 -19.37 -9.56 -13.30
CA ASN A 60 -20.78 -9.29 -13.04
C ASN A 60 -21.66 -10.26 -13.85
N ASP A 61 -22.82 -10.63 -13.32
CA ASP A 61 -23.71 -11.55 -14.02
C ASP A 61 -24.64 -10.77 -14.95
N LEU A 62 -24.58 -11.04 -16.26
CA LEU A 62 -25.65 -10.62 -17.16
C LEU A 62 -26.85 -11.57 -16.98
N VAL A 63 -27.84 -11.12 -16.22
CA VAL A 63 -29.01 -11.91 -15.80
C VAL A 63 -29.99 -12.12 -16.96
N ALA A 64 -30.22 -11.08 -17.75
CA ALA A 64 -31.14 -11.12 -18.88
C ALA A 64 -30.81 -10.01 -19.89
N THR A 65 -31.18 -10.27 -21.14
CA THR A 65 -31.21 -9.27 -22.21
C THR A 65 -32.59 -9.32 -22.86
N VAL A 66 -33.26 -8.17 -22.98
CA VAL A 66 -34.58 -8.06 -23.60
C VAL A 66 -34.52 -7.01 -24.69
N GLN A 67 -34.87 -7.41 -25.91
CA GLN A 67 -34.98 -6.53 -27.06
C GLN A 67 -36.36 -5.85 -27.04
N ALA A 68 -36.41 -4.52 -27.03
CA ALA A 68 -37.63 -3.74 -27.24
C ALA A 68 -37.55 -2.98 -28.57
N GLU A 69 -38.68 -2.40 -29.03
CA GLU A 69 -38.75 -1.69 -30.32
C GLU A 69 -37.84 -0.46 -30.38
N ASP A 70 -37.61 0.19 -29.24
CA ASP A 70 -36.94 1.48 -29.12
C ASP A 70 -35.60 1.44 -28.38
N HIS A 71 -35.31 0.38 -27.61
CA HIS A 71 -34.04 0.20 -26.88
C HIS A 71 -33.81 -1.27 -26.49
N THR A 72 -32.55 -1.65 -26.24
CA THR A 72 -32.22 -2.94 -25.61
C THR A 72 -32.09 -2.78 -24.11
N ARG A 73 -32.61 -3.75 -23.36
CA ARG A 73 -32.56 -3.82 -21.89
C ARG A 73 -31.58 -4.89 -21.43
N TYR A 74 -30.57 -4.52 -20.66
CA TYR A 74 -29.62 -5.44 -20.03
C TYR A 74 -29.78 -5.43 -18.52
N PHE A 75 -29.98 -6.59 -17.91
CA PHE A 75 -30.07 -6.75 -16.47
C PHE A 75 -28.75 -7.29 -15.95
N ILE A 76 -27.96 -6.45 -15.30
CA ILE A 76 -26.60 -6.77 -14.85
C ILE A 76 -26.60 -6.84 -13.32
N ARG A 77 -26.34 -8.02 -12.76
CA ARG A 77 -26.22 -8.21 -11.31
C ARG A 77 -24.80 -7.94 -10.85
N ARG A 78 -24.66 -7.12 -9.82
CA ARG A 78 -23.38 -6.86 -9.17
C ARG A 78 -22.88 -8.12 -8.49
N SER A 79 -21.69 -8.59 -8.86
CA SER A 79 -21.05 -9.71 -8.17
C SER A 79 -20.46 -9.28 -6.83
N SER A 80 -20.46 -10.20 -5.86
CA SER A 80 -19.75 -10.04 -4.57
C SER A 80 -18.30 -10.49 -4.63
N GLN A 81 -17.82 -11.00 -5.77
CA GLN A 81 -16.50 -11.61 -5.87
C GLN A 81 -15.39 -10.58 -5.67
N VAL A 82 -15.55 -9.38 -6.21
CA VAL A 82 -14.57 -8.28 -6.06
C VAL A 82 -14.44 -7.86 -4.59
N GLU A 83 -15.55 -7.65 -3.89
CA GLU A 83 -15.53 -7.27 -2.46
C GLU A 83 -15.03 -8.40 -1.58
N ARG A 84 -15.38 -9.67 -1.89
CA ARG A 84 -14.84 -10.85 -1.18
C ARG A 84 -13.33 -10.97 -1.35
N ASN A 85 -12.81 -10.76 -2.56
CA ASN A 85 -11.38 -10.78 -2.84
C ASN A 85 -10.67 -9.64 -2.08
N LEU A 86 -11.21 -8.41 -2.14
CA LEU A 86 -10.67 -7.26 -1.40
C LEU A 86 -10.69 -7.47 0.11
N ALA A 87 -11.77 -8.03 0.66
CA ALA A 87 -11.89 -8.34 2.08
C ALA A 87 -10.89 -9.42 2.49
N ALA A 88 -10.72 -10.47 1.68
CA ALA A 88 -9.75 -11.53 1.91
C ALA A 88 -8.31 -11.01 1.85
N ASP A 89 -7.99 -10.17 0.87
CA ASP A 89 -6.66 -9.56 0.74
C ASP A 89 -6.37 -8.59 1.87
N ALA A 90 -7.36 -7.79 2.29
CA ALA A 90 -7.24 -6.93 3.46
C ALA A 90 -7.06 -7.75 4.76
N ALA A 91 -7.75 -8.88 4.89
CA ALA A 91 -7.57 -9.78 6.03
C ALA A 91 -6.16 -10.38 6.06
N LYS A 92 -5.66 -10.85 4.91
CA LYS A 92 -4.27 -11.33 4.77
C LYS A 92 -3.26 -10.24 5.12
N ALA A 93 -3.47 -9.01 4.65
CA ALA A 93 -2.59 -7.88 4.94
C ALA A 93 -2.56 -7.54 6.44
N ARG A 94 -3.71 -7.56 7.13
CA ARG A 94 -3.80 -7.34 8.60
C ARG A 94 -3.15 -8.46 9.40
N ALA A 95 -3.26 -9.69 8.92
CA ALA A 95 -2.65 -10.85 9.56
C ALA A 95 -1.16 -11.00 9.25
N TYR A 96 -0.62 -10.25 8.30
CA TYR A 96 0.77 -10.38 7.89
C TYR A 96 1.73 -10.08 9.04
N ARG A 97 2.82 -10.86 9.12
CA ARG A 97 3.89 -10.68 10.08
C ARG A 97 5.21 -10.61 9.34
N TRP A 98 5.92 -9.50 9.52
CA TRP A 98 7.29 -9.36 9.04
C TRP A 98 8.22 -10.16 9.95
N MET A 99 9.14 -10.90 9.35
CA MET A 99 10.06 -11.78 10.06
C MET A 99 11.48 -11.53 9.61
N ALA A 100 12.39 -11.49 10.58
CA ALA A 100 13.82 -11.53 10.37
C ALA A 100 14.41 -12.62 11.27
N ARG A 101 15.32 -13.42 10.72
CA ARG A 101 16.17 -14.33 11.51
C ARG A 101 17.58 -13.77 11.49
N VAL A 102 18.21 -13.66 12.64
CA VAL A 102 19.59 -13.13 12.74
C VAL A 102 20.46 -14.17 13.43
N ARG A 103 21.64 -14.44 12.88
CA ARG A 103 22.63 -15.36 13.45
C ARG A 103 23.92 -14.62 13.76
N GLY A 104 24.43 -14.72 14.98
CA GLY A 104 25.78 -14.25 15.32
C GLY A 104 26.85 -15.02 14.53
N MET A 105 27.86 -14.32 14.03
CA MET A 105 28.90 -14.90 13.17
C MET A 105 30.26 -15.06 13.86
N GLY A 106 30.32 -14.87 15.18
CA GLY A 106 31.59 -14.69 15.91
C GLY A 106 32.08 -13.24 15.79
N GLY A 107 32.82 -12.75 16.80
CA GLY A 107 33.18 -11.33 16.87
C GLY A 107 31.96 -10.41 17.04
N VAL A 108 32.04 -9.20 16.49
CA VAL A 108 30.99 -8.15 16.60
C VAL A 108 30.09 -8.07 15.35
N GLN A 109 29.86 -9.20 14.68
CA GLN A 109 29.07 -9.27 13.45
C GLN A 109 27.94 -10.31 13.53
N ALA A 110 26.87 -10.02 12.82
CA ALA A 110 25.75 -10.92 12.62
C ALA A 110 25.35 -11.02 11.14
N LYS A 111 24.65 -12.09 10.77
CA LYS A 111 24.05 -12.27 9.46
C LYS A 111 22.53 -12.32 9.59
N ALA A 112 21.84 -11.38 8.94
CA ALA A 112 20.40 -11.30 8.90
C ALA A 112 19.85 -12.02 7.67
N PHE A 113 18.71 -12.69 7.85
CA PHE A 113 17.96 -13.40 6.81
C PHE A 113 16.52 -12.88 6.83
N VAL A 114 16.09 -12.26 5.73
CA VAL A 114 14.76 -11.68 5.55
C VAL A 114 14.24 -12.12 4.19
N ARG A 115 13.15 -12.91 4.18
CA ARG A 115 12.63 -13.55 2.94
C ARG A 115 13.76 -14.28 2.20
N ASN A 116 14.03 -13.89 0.95
CA ASN A 116 15.06 -14.43 0.07
C ASN A 116 16.35 -13.58 0.06
N HIS A 117 16.55 -12.70 1.04
CA HIS A 117 17.73 -11.84 1.16
C HIS A 117 18.55 -12.20 2.39
N ALA A 118 19.87 -12.06 2.26
CA ALA A 118 20.80 -12.18 3.38
C ALA A 118 21.84 -11.06 3.31
N PHE A 119 22.14 -10.44 4.44
CA PHE A 119 23.12 -9.35 4.56
C PHE A 119 23.80 -9.39 5.92
N LEU A 120 24.98 -8.77 6.00
CA LEU A 120 25.73 -8.62 7.24
C LEU A 120 25.21 -7.42 8.02
N VAL A 121 25.18 -7.55 9.34
CA VAL A 121 24.92 -6.46 10.29
C VAL A 121 26.14 -6.38 11.18
N GLY A 122 26.75 -5.19 11.23
CA GLY A 122 27.90 -4.91 12.07
C GLY A 122 27.52 -4.80 13.55
N GLN A 123 28.43 -4.21 14.32
CA GLN A 123 28.24 -3.99 15.74
C GLN A 123 27.00 -3.14 16.04
N PRO A 124 26.41 -3.19 17.26
CA PRO A 124 25.18 -2.46 17.57
C PRO A 124 25.28 -0.96 17.32
N ALA A 125 26.38 -0.33 17.76
CA ALA A 125 26.77 1.04 17.43
C ALA A 125 28.26 1.05 17.08
N SER A 126 28.60 1.60 15.91
CA SER A 126 29.99 1.77 15.48
C SER A 126 30.40 3.23 15.50
N PHE A 127 31.66 3.49 15.84
CA PHE A 127 32.30 4.79 15.75
C PHE A 127 33.49 4.77 14.78
N ALA A 128 33.71 3.66 14.10
CA ALA A 128 34.79 3.53 13.13
C ALA A 128 34.47 4.33 11.87
N ALA A 129 35.51 4.86 11.22
CA ALA A 129 35.36 5.56 9.95
C ALA A 129 34.95 4.62 8.79
N SER A 130 35.19 3.31 8.95
CA SER A 130 34.83 2.27 7.99
C SER A 130 34.69 0.93 8.71
N ASP A 131 33.60 0.24 8.41
CA ASP A 131 33.33 -1.15 8.81
C ASP A 131 32.97 -2.00 7.59
N GLU A 132 33.09 -3.32 7.73
CA GLU A 132 32.69 -4.28 6.69
C GLU A 132 31.16 -4.30 6.46
N ALA A 133 30.39 -3.95 7.49
CA ALA A 133 28.93 -3.87 7.42
C ALA A 133 28.41 -2.71 8.29
N PRO A 134 27.31 -2.04 7.89
CA PRO A 134 26.70 -1.01 8.71
C PRO A 134 26.29 -1.54 10.09
N SER A 135 26.39 -0.68 11.09
CA SER A 135 25.92 -0.96 12.45
C SER A 135 24.40 -1.13 12.52
N ALA A 136 23.92 -1.75 13.60
CA ALA A 136 22.49 -1.98 13.77
C ALA A 136 21.68 -0.67 13.83
N VAL A 137 22.22 0.37 14.47
CA VAL A 137 21.58 1.70 14.53
C VAL A 137 21.56 2.41 13.16
N GLU A 138 22.57 2.19 12.31
CA GLU A 138 22.57 2.71 10.94
C GLU A 138 21.55 1.99 10.06
N TYR A 139 21.38 0.67 10.22
CA TYR A 139 20.30 -0.06 9.54
C TYR A 139 18.91 0.46 9.92
N LEU A 140 18.72 0.91 11.17
CA LEU A 140 17.46 1.53 11.59
C LEU A 140 17.22 2.86 10.85
N LEU A 141 18.25 3.71 10.75
CA LEU A 141 18.18 4.95 9.97
C LEU A 141 17.95 4.68 8.48
N ALA A 142 18.64 3.70 7.90
CA ALA A 142 18.48 3.31 6.51
C ALA A 142 17.05 2.80 6.23
N GLY A 143 16.50 1.99 7.15
CA GLY A 143 15.11 1.53 7.08
C GLY A 143 14.10 2.69 7.11
N LEU A 144 14.31 3.67 7.99
CA LEU A 144 13.49 4.89 8.03
C LEU A 144 13.61 5.69 6.73
N GLY A 145 14.83 5.94 6.25
CA GLY A 145 15.10 6.69 5.03
C GLY A 145 14.45 6.04 3.80
N GLY A 146 14.62 4.73 3.64
CA GLY A 146 13.98 3.97 2.56
C GLY A 146 12.46 4.01 2.64
N CYS A 147 11.89 3.89 3.84
CA CYS A 147 10.45 3.97 4.05
C CYS A 147 9.89 5.35 3.64
N LEU A 148 10.60 6.43 3.96
CA LEU A 148 10.21 7.79 3.61
C LEU A 148 10.37 8.09 2.12
N ALA A 149 11.51 7.73 1.51
CA ALA A 149 11.79 7.97 0.09
C ALA A 149 10.78 7.24 -0.81
N VAL A 150 10.61 5.93 -0.61
CA VAL A 150 9.68 5.11 -1.40
C VAL A 150 8.23 5.49 -1.08
N GLY A 151 7.94 5.80 0.19
CA GLY A 151 6.63 6.26 0.62
C GLY A 151 6.21 7.56 -0.09
N PHE A 152 7.13 8.49 -0.26
CA PHE A 152 6.90 9.73 -1.00
C PHE A 152 6.60 9.43 -2.48
N GLN A 153 7.43 8.61 -3.14
CA GLN A 153 7.24 8.25 -4.55
C GLN A 153 5.90 7.57 -4.82
N ILE A 154 5.48 6.63 -3.97
CA ILE A 154 4.18 5.95 -4.09
C ILE A 154 3.03 6.96 -4.04
N ARG A 155 3.10 7.95 -3.16
CA ARG A 155 2.06 8.98 -3.01
C ARG A 155 2.07 9.97 -4.17
N ALA A 156 3.24 10.40 -4.63
CA ALA A 156 3.35 11.23 -5.82
C ALA A 156 2.77 10.53 -7.05
N SER A 157 3.10 9.25 -7.26
CA SER A 157 2.56 8.45 -8.37
C SER A 157 1.04 8.33 -8.33
N ARG A 158 0.44 8.12 -7.14
CA ARG A 158 -1.02 8.09 -6.97
C ARG A 158 -1.73 9.40 -7.33
N ARG A 159 -1.00 10.52 -7.30
CA ARG A 159 -1.49 11.85 -7.68
C ARG A 159 -1.11 12.22 -9.12
N GLY A 160 -0.57 11.28 -9.90
CA GLY A 160 -0.13 11.52 -11.28
C GLY A 160 1.14 12.37 -11.39
N ILE A 161 1.88 12.59 -10.30
CA ILE A 161 3.08 13.42 -10.28
C ILE A 161 4.30 12.56 -10.62
N ARG A 162 5.05 12.99 -11.64
CA ARG A 162 6.31 12.36 -12.04
C ARG A 162 7.45 12.86 -11.16
N VAL A 163 8.05 11.94 -10.40
CA VAL A 163 9.28 12.20 -9.62
C VAL A 163 10.49 11.77 -10.43
N GLU A 164 11.40 12.70 -10.70
CA GLU A 164 12.68 12.43 -11.38
C GLU A 164 13.74 11.93 -10.40
N ALA A 165 13.81 12.53 -9.21
CA ALA A 165 14.78 12.16 -8.18
C ALA A 165 14.19 12.37 -6.79
N VAL A 166 14.54 11.50 -5.85
CA VAL A 166 14.24 11.66 -4.42
C VAL A 166 15.44 11.18 -3.61
N GLU A 167 15.80 11.93 -2.58
CA GLU A 167 16.86 11.56 -1.65
C GLU A 167 16.42 11.92 -0.23
N VAL A 168 16.76 11.06 0.74
CA VAL A 168 16.52 11.33 2.16
C VAL A 168 17.84 11.27 2.89
N SER A 169 18.21 12.38 3.52
CA SER A 169 19.39 12.47 4.40
C SER A 169 18.93 12.49 5.84
N LEU A 170 19.38 11.53 6.65
CA LEU A 170 19.06 11.40 8.07
C LEU A 170 20.31 11.42 8.94
N LYS A 171 20.19 11.99 10.13
CA LYS A 171 21.20 11.95 11.20
C LYS A 171 20.49 11.61 12.50
N GLY A 172 21.06 10.70 13.29
CA GLY A 172 20.52 10.30 14.58
C GLY A 172 21.49 10.62 15.72
N ALA A 173 20.98 11.16 16.81
CA ALA A 173 21.68 11.34 18.07
C ALA A 173 21.15 10.34 19.11
N ILE A 174 22.04 9.58 19.73
CA ILE A 174 21.74 8.69 20.85
C ILE A 174 21.85 9.49 22.15
N ASP A 175 20.92 9.28 23.07
CA ASP A 175 20.88 10.01 24.35
C ASP A 175 22.15 9.76 25.20
N ASN A 176 22.39 8.51 25.59
CA ASN A 176 23.61 8.13 26.28
C ASN A 176 24.12 6.75 25.82
N ILE A 177 25.01 6.74 24.83
CA ILE A 177 25.60 5.50 24.30
C ILE A 177 26.54 4.80 25.29
N LEU A 178 27.03 5.52 26.32
CA LEU A 178 27.91 4.94 27.34
C LEU A 178 27.21 3.87 28.19
N VAL A 179 25.88 3.93 28.30
CA VAL A 179 25.08 2.88 28.95
C VAL A 179 25.23 1.55 28.22
N PHE A 180 25.16 1.55 26.89
CA PHE A 180 25.40 0.35 26.09
C PHE A 180 26.85 -0.14 26.22
N LEU A 181 27.82 0.77 26.34
CA LEU A 181 29.23 0.42 26.53
C LEU A 181 29.59 -0.02 27.96
N GLY A 182 28.64 0.01 28.91
CA GLY A 182 28.88 -0.33 30.31
C GLY A 182 29.75 0.69 31.06
N MET A 183 29.83 1.93 30.57
CA MET A 183 30.61 3.03 31.15
C MET A 183 29.76 4.03 31.95
N ALA A 184 28.43 3.87 31.91
CA ALA A 184 27.47 4.65 32.68
C ALA A 184 26.30 3.75 33.12
N GLU A 185 25.79 3.97 34.33
CA GLU A 185 24.65 3.22 34.89
C GLU A 185 23.28 3.86 34.57
N GLU A 186 23.27 5.17 34.26
CA GLU A 186 22.05 5.95 34.02
C GLU A 186 21.99 6.54 32.61
N GLY A 187 20.78 6.69 32.07
CA GLY A 187 20.48 7.26 30.75
C GLY A 187 19.87 6.24 29.78
N HIS A 188 19.59 6.68 28.54
CA HIS A 188 18.96 5.84 27.54
C HIS A 188 19.90 5.52 26.36
N PRO A 189 20.17 4.24 26.01
CA PRO A 189 21.11 3.90 24.94
C PRO A 189 20.51 3.98 23.52
N GLY A 190 19.25 4.40 23.38
CA GLY A 190 18.59 4.59 22.08
C GLY A 190 18.59 6.04 21.58
N PHE A 191 18.11 6.24 20.36
CA PHE A 191 18.01 7.57 19.75
C PHE A 191 17.14 8.53 20.59
N SER A 192 17.68 9.70 20.94
CA SER A 192 16.91 10.83 21.49
C SER A 192 16.30 11.67 20.38
N ARG A 193 16.99 11.77 19.23
CA ARG A 193 16.56 12.60 18.11
C ARG A 193 17.04 12.03 16.78
N ILE A 194 16.16 11.99 15.79
CA ILE A 194 16.51 11.77 14.40
C ILE A 194 16.06 13.00 13.62
N GLU A 195 16.99 13.63 12.91
CA GLU A 195 16.76 14.80 12.06
C GLU A 195 17.08 14.44 10.62
N GLY A 196 16.40 15.12 9.69
CA GLY A 196 16.69 14.90 8.29
C GLY A 196 15.91 15.76 7.34
N SER A 197 16.16 15.56 6.06
CA SER A 197 15.54 16.28 4.97
C SER A 197 15.28 15.34 3.80
N LEU A 198 14.15 15.55 3.13
CA LEU A 198 13.85 14.93 1.85
C LEU A 198 14.11 15.97 0.75
N TYR A 199 14.94 15.61 -0.22
CA TYR A 199 15.20 16.36 -1.44
C TYR A 199 14.43 15.69 -2.57
N VAL A 200 13.76 16.48 -3.41
CA VAL A 200 12.95 15.95 -4.52
C VAL A 200 13.06 16.84 -5.74
N LYS A 201 13.13 16.20 -6.91
CA LYS A 201 12.93 16.81 -8.22
C LYS A 201 11.70 16.16 -8.86
N ALA A 202 10.65 16.93 -9.12
CA ALA A 202 9.38 16.43 -9.65
C ALA A 202 8.64 17.51 -10.44
N ASP A 203 7.75 17.07 -11.33
CA ASP A 203 6.86 17.93 -12.12
C ASP A 203 5.59 18.26 -11.33
N ALA A 204 5.73 19.09 -10.30
CA ALA A 204 4.62 19.57 -9.45
C ALA A 204 5.01 20.86 -8.72
N ASP A 205 4.00 21.63 -8.30
CA ASP A 205 4.22 22.80 -7.45
C ASP A 205 4.64 22.42 -6.02
N GLU A 206 5.23 23.38 -5.31
CA GLU A 206 5.74 23.17 -3.95
C GLU A 206 4.63 22.78 -2.95
N ALA A 207 3.42 23.32 -3.11
CA ALA A 207 2.32 23.06 -2.19
C ALA A 207 1.90 21.58 -2.27
N ALA A 208 1.76 21.03 -3.48
CA ALA A 208 1.47 19.62 -3.70
C ALA A 208 2.57 18.71 -3.13
N LEU A 209 3.85 19.06 -3.33
CA LEU A 209 4.98 18.30 -2.79
C LEU A 209 5.01 18.32 -1.25
N ARG A 210 4.73 19.46 -0.63
CA ARG A 210 4.63 19.58 0.83
C ARG A 210 3.47 18.75 1.39
N GLU A 211 2.33 18.73 0.71
CA GLU A 211 1.19 17.92 1.13
C GLU A 211 1.52 16.42 1.08
N ILE A 212 2.16 15.97 -0.02
CA ILE A 212 2.64 14.59 -0.15
C ILE A 212 3.63 14.26 0.97
N TRP A 213 4.53 15.17 1.30
CA TRP A 213 5.51 14.97 2.37
C TRP A 213 4.84 14.81 3.73
N CYS A 214 3.92 15.71 4.09
CA CYS A 214 3.16 15.61 5.33
C CYS A 214 2.41 14.28 5.42
N GLU A 215 1.75 13.86 4.34
CA GLU A 215 1.06 12.57 4.29
C GLU A 215 2.04 11.37 4.39
N THR A 216 3.22 11.49 3.78
CA THR A 216 4.28 10.47 3.86
C THR A 216 4.73 10.27 5.29
N LEU A 217 5.02 11.35 6.02
CA LEU A 217 5.42 11.30 7.42
C LEU A 217 4.30 10.77 8.32
N ALA A 218 3.04 11.12 8.06
CA ALA A 218 1.90 10.69 8.86
C ALA A 218 1.62 9.18 8.71
N ARG A 219 1.85 8.63 7.52
CA ARG A 219 1.47 7.25 7.19
C ARG A 219 2.65 6.28 7.07
N SER A 220 3.88 6.73 7.28
CA SER A 220 5.07 5.87 7.21
C SER A 220 5.07 4.86 8.35
N PRO A 221 5.09 3.54 8.09
CA PRO A 221 5.11 2.54 9.15
C PRO A 221 6.35 2.68 10.04
N VAL A 222 7.55 2.86 9.46
CA VAL A 222 8.79 2.97 10.24
C VAL A 222 8.82 4.26 11.07
N ALA A 223 8.37 5.39 10.51
CA ALA A 223 8.30 6.65 11.27
C ALA A 223 7.31 6.56 12.43
N ASN A 224 6.16 5.90 12.23
CA ASN A 224 5.19 5.69 13.31
C ASN A 224 5.72 4.72 14.38
N SER A 225 6.43 3.65 13.99
CA SER A 225 7.09 2.75 14.93
C SER A 225 8.15 3.43 15.79
N LEU A 226 8.84 4.46 15.27
CA LEU A 226 9.85 5.21 16.04
C LEU A 226 9.24 6.32 16.92
N ARG A 227 8.11 6.88 16.52
CA ARG A 227 7.39 7.91 17.31
C ARG A 227 6.61 7.32 18.47
N GLN A 228 6.26 6.05 18.40
CA GLN A 228 5.50 5.35 19.42
C GLN A 228 6.43 4.40 20.18
N ALA A 229 6.14 4.17 21.46
CA ALA A 229 6.75 3.05 22.17
C ALA A 229 6.12 1.75 21.64
N VAL A 230 6.87 0.98 20.86
CA VAL A 230 6.48 -0.39 20.47
C VAL A 230 6.74 -1.30 21.65
N GLU A 231 5.75 -2.09 22.07
CA GLU A 231 5.93 -3.11 23.09
C GLU A 231 6.88 -4.20 22.60
N LEU A 232 7.89 -4.54 23.41
CA LEU A 232 8.88 -5.56 23.11
C LEU A 232 8.73 -6.73 24.08
N ASP A 233 8.27 -7.86 23.56
CA ASP A 233 8.23 -9.15 24.28
C ASP A 233 9.23 -10.12 23.62
N VAL A 234 10.44 -10.22 24.19
CA VAL A 234 11.53 -11.06 23.70
C VAL A 234 12.03 -11.95 24.83
N ALA A 235 11.92 -13.26 24.65
CA ALA A 235 12.30 -14.25 25.66
C ALA A 235 13.64 -14.94 25.34
N LEU A 236 14.43 -15.23 26.38
CA LEU A 236 15.61 -16.08 26.29
C LEU A 236 15.17 -17.56 26.27
N SER A 237 15.63 -18.31 25.26
CA SER A 237 15.47 -19.77 25.18
C SER A 237 16.83 -20.45 25.16
N ILE A 238 17.12 -21.28 26.15
CA ILE A 238 18.38 -22.02 26.27
C ILE A 238 18.20 -23.39 25.62
N VAL A 239 19.05 -23.72 24.66
CA VAL A 239 19.11 -25.04 24.02
C VAL A 239 20.41 -25.70 24.49
N SER A 240 20.29 -26.72 25.34
CA SER A 240 21.41 -27.52 25.90
C SER A 240 21.45 -28.91 25.31
#